data_AF-A0A087D3T3-F1
#
_entry.id   AF-A0A087D3T3-F1
#
_cell.length_a   1.000
_cell.length_b   1.000
_cell.length_c   1.000
_cell.angle_alpha   90.00
_cell.angle_beta   90.00
_cell.angle_gamma   90.00
#
_symmetry.space_group_name_H-M   'P 1'
#
loop_
_entity.id
_entity.type
_entity.pdbx_description
1 polymer ?
#
loop_
_entity_poly.entity_id
_entity_poly.type
_entity_poly.pdbx_seq_one_letter_code
_entity_poly.pdbx_strand_id
1 'polypeptide(L)'
;MVITMAFEDYPPEVRAKLEELGNAAAEAAETQDVRSFACTEDDPVFSPELEISRLLNRRKAELDYIDGRITRMVLLMHRRGRSWESIGRELGITGEAARLRYAKLEKPQRH
;
A
#
# COMPACT_ATOMS: atom_id res chain seq x y z
N MET A 1 30.92 -9.76 22.60
CA MET A 1 31.09 -11.21 22.37
C MET A 1 29.77 -11.86 22.77
N VAL A 2 28.92 -12.21 21.81
CA VAL A 2 27.65 -12.89 22.09
C VAL A 2 27.97 -14.36 22.30
N ILE A 3 27.80 -14.86 23.51
CA ILE A 3 27.88 -16.29 23.80
C ILE A 3 26.57 -16.89 23.27
N THR A 4 26.63 -17.58 22.13
CA THR A 4 25.51 -18.38 21.65
C THR A 4 25.46 -19.65 22.50
N MET A 5 24.55 -19.72 23.47
CA MET A 5 24.25 -20.97 24.19
C MET A 5 23.60 -21.95 23.22
N ALA A 6 24.16 -23.15 23.12
CA ALA A 6 23.57 -24.21 22.32
C ALA A 6 22.25 -24.66 22.95
N PHE A 7 21.34 -25.20 22.14
CA PHE A 7 20.11 -25.80 22.68
C PHE A 7 20.44 -26.88 23.72
N GLU A 8 21.54 -27.61 23.48
CA GLU A 8 22.45 -28.33 24.41
C GLU A 8 22.36 -27.91 25.89
N ASP A 9 22.59 -26.62 26.08
CA ASP A 9 23.07 -26.06 27.34
C ASP A 9 21.94 -25.62 28.27
N TYR A 10 20.68 -25.72 27.81
CA TYR A 10 19.52 -25.34 28.62
C TYR A 10 19.12 -26.45 29.60
N PRO A 11 18.62 -26.10 30.80
CA PRO A 11 18.02 -27.05 31.71
C PRO A 11 16.90 -27.85 31.02
N PRO A 12 16.69 -29.13 31.39
CA PRO A 12 15.74 -30.02 30.71
C PRO A 12 14.31 -29.48 30.71
N GLU A 13 13.91 -28.77 31.77
CA GLU A 13 12.60 -28.12 31.86
C GLU A 13 12.43 -26.96 30.86
N VAL A 14 13.50 -26.21 30.58
CA VAL A 14 13.49 -25.11 29.60
C VAL A 14 13.45 -25.67 28.19
N ARG A 15 14.17 -26.78 27.93
CA ARG A 15 14.15 -27.49 26.65
C ARG A 15 12.76 -28.03 26.32
N ALA A 16 12.13 -28.70 27.27
CA ALA A 16 10.77 -29.23 27.10
C ALA A 16 9.77 -28.12 26.75
N LYS A 17 9.86 -26.96 27.42
CA LYS A 17 9.01 -25.79 27.10
C LYS A 17 9.31 -25.20 25.72
N LEU A 18 10.57 -25.17 25.31
CA LEU A 18 10.96 -24.67 23.98
C LEU A 18 10.52 -25.64 22.87
N GLU A 19 10.58 -26.95 23.11
CA GLU A 19 10.05 -27.97 22.20
C GLU A 19 8.53 -27.87 22.10
N GLU A 20 7.83 -27.70 23.21
CA GLU A 20 6.38 -27.50 23.24
C GLU A 20 5.97 -26.22 22.46
N LEU A 21 6.70 -25.12 22.67
CA LEU A 21 6.50 -23.88 21.91
C LEU A 21 6.81 -24.05 20.42
N GLY A 22 7.87 -24.79 20.09
CA GLY A 22 8.24 -25.10 18.70
C GLY A 22 7.18 -25.94 18.00
N ASN A 23 6.65 -26.96 18.69
CA ASN A 23 5.59 -27.82 18.17
C ASN A 23 4.28 -27.05 17.99
N ALA A 24 3.90 -26.21 18.97
CA ALA A 24 2.72 -25.35 18.86
C ALA A 24 2.85 -24.33 17.71
N ALA A 25 4.06 -23.80 17.49
CA ALA A 25 4.34 -22.90 16.37
C ALA A 25 4.29 -23.63 15.02
N ALA A 26 4.76 -24.87 14.95
CA ALA A 26 4.68 -25.71 13.76
C ALA A 26 3.21 -26.08 13.44
N GLU A 27 2.43 -26.51 14.42
CA GLU A 27 1.00 -26.82 14.27
C GLU A 27 0.18 -25.58 13.85
N ALA A 28 0.50 -24.41 14.42
CA ALA A 28 -0.06 -23.13 13.99
C ALA A 28 0.30 -22.79 12.54
N ALA A 29 1.52 -23.08 12.09
CA ALA A 29 1.94 -22.86 10.72
C ALA A 29 1.25 -23.83 9.74
N GLU A 30 1.10 -25.10 10.10
CA GLU A 30 0.37 -26.09 9.28
C GLU A 30 -1.12 -25.75 9.16
N THR A 31 -1.76 -25.26 10.23
CA THR A 31 -3.14 -24.75 10.16
C THR A 31 -3.25 -23.42 9.41
N GLN A 32 -2.17 -22.64 9.34
CA GLN A 32 -2.09 -21.41 8.57
C GLN A 32 -1.87 -21.67 7.06
N ASP A 33 -1.37 -22.83 6.66
CA ASP A 33 -1.21 -23.22 5.24
C ASP A 33 -2.57 -23.41 4.53
N VAL A 34 -3.67 -23.54 5.28
CA VAL A 34 -5.06 -23.50 4.76
C VAL A 34 -5.58 -22.07 4.59
N ARG A 35 -4.88 -21.08 5.14
CA ARG A 35 -4.97 -19.66 4.76
C ARG A 35 -3.87 -19.28 3.78
N SER A 36 -3.34 -20.25 3.03
CA SER A 36 -2.68 -19.98 1.77
C SER A 36 -3.56 -18.99 1.01
N PHE A 37 -2.94 -17.92 0.52
CA PHE A 37 -3.46 -17.22 -0.64
C PHE A 37 -3.86 -18.33 -1.60
N ALA A 38 -5.16 -18.56 -1.80
CA ALA A 38 -5.62 -19.58 -2.73
C ALA A 38 -4.84 -19.29 -4.01
N CYS A 39 -3.96 -20.21 -4.40
CA CYS A 39 -3.19 -20.06 -5.62
C CYS A 39 -4.22 -19.96 -6.73
N THR A 40 -4.48 -18.73 -7.18
CA THR A 40 -5.47 -18.45 -8.21
C THR A 40 -5.11 -19.18 -9.50
N GLU A 41 -3.84 -19.61 -9.64
CA GLU A 41 -3.29 -20.39 -10.74
C GLU A 41 -3.92 -21.78 -10.91
N ASP A 42 -4.50 -22.36 -9.85
CA ASP A 42 -5.19 -23.66 -9.91
C ASP A 42 -6.69 -23.53 -10.24
N ASP A 43 -7.22 -22.31 -10.39
CA ASP A 43 -8.60 -22.07 -10.82
C ASP A 43 -8.70 -22.28 -12.35
N PRO A 44 -9.57 -23.18 -12.84
CA PRO A 44 -9.75 -23.41 -14.27
C PRO A 44 -10.21 -22.18 -15.08
N VAL A 45 -10.63 -21.10 -14.41
CA VAL A 45 -11.03 -19.81 -15.00
C VAL A 45 -9.90 -18.76 -14.96
N PHE A 46 -8.77 -19.06 -14.33
CA PHE A 46 -7.65 -18.13 -14.21
C PHE A 46 -6.95 -17.93 -15.56
N SER A 47 -6.97 -16.68 -16.02
CA SER A 47 -6.12 -16.20 -17.11
C SER A 47 -5.20 -15.13 -16.54
N PRO A 48 -3.87 -15.36 -16.56
CA PRO A 48 -2.89 -14.38 -16.13
C PRO A 48 -3.07 -13.00 -16.80
N GLU A 49 -3.38 -12.99 -18.10
CA GLU A 49 -3.56 -11.77 -18.88
C GLU A 49 -4.80 -10.98 -18.42
N LEU A 50 -5.90 -11.68 -18.13
CA LEU A 50 -7.12 -11.06 -17.65
C LEU A 50 -6.92 -10.50 -16.23
N GLU A 51 -6.21 -11.21 -15.38
CA GLU A 51 -5.95 -10.75 -14.00
C GLU A 51 -5.00 -9.55 -13.98
N ILE A 52 -3.94 -9.57 -14.79
CA ILE A 52 -3.09 -8.39 -15.00
C ILE A 52 -3.92 -7.21 -15.49
N SER A 53 -4.82 -7.43 -16.47
CA SER A 53 -5.68 -6.38 -17.00
C SER A 53 -6.63 -5.80 -15.93
N ARG A 54 -7.24 -6.66 -15.11
CA ARG A 54 -8.10 -6.22 -13.99
C ARG A 54 -7.31 -5.40 -12.97
N LEU A 55 -6.11 -5.86 -12.61
CA LEU A 55 -5.24 -5.17 -11.68
C LEU A 55 -4.83 -3.79 -12.23
N LEU A 56 -4.42 -3.71 -13.49
CA LEU A 56 -4.07 -2.44 -14.14
C LEU A 56 -5.25 -1.48 -14.19
N ASN A 57 -6.45 -1.98 -14.54
CA ASN A 57 -7.66 -1.15 -14.58
C ASN A 57 -8.04 -0.63 -13.19
N ARG A 58 -7.94 -1.48 -12.16
CA ARG A 58 -8.16 -1.07 -10.76
C ARG A 58 -7.17 0.01 -10.33
N ARG A 59 -5.88 -0.18 -10.61
CA ARG A 59 -4.83 0.80 -10.27
C ARG A 59 -5.02 2.11 -11.01
N LYS A 60 -5.42 2.06 -12.28
CA LYS A 60 -5.75 3.25 -13.06
C LYS A 60 -6.93 4.01 -12.42
N ALA A 61 -8.00 3.31 -12.07
CA ALA A 61 -9.16 3.93 -11.42
C ALA A 61 -8.80 4.56 -10.05
N GLU A 62 -7.95 3.89 -9.27
CA GLU A 62 -7.44 4.43 -7.99
C GLU A 62 -6.63 5.71 -8.21
N LEU A 63 -5.73 5.73 -9.21
CA LEU A 63 -4.93 6.91 -9.55
C LEU A 63 -5.81 8.07 -10.04
N ASP A 64 -6.78 7.81 -10.91
CA ASP A 64 -7.72 8.82 -11.40
C ASP A 64 -8.55 9.42 -10.26
N TYR A 65 -8.97 8.60 -9.30
CA TYR A 65 -9.68 9.05 -8.11
C TYR A 65 -8.82 9.98 -7.24
N ILE A 66 -7.57 9.60 -6.99
CA ILE A 66 -6.61 10.40 -6.21
C ILE A 66 -6.32 11.72 -6.92
N ASP A 67 -6.03 11.69 -8.22
CA ASP A 67 -5.75 12.88 -9.03
C ASP A 67 -6.94 13.85 -9.03
N GLY A 68 -8.16 13.34 -9.17
CA GLY A 68 -9.38 14.13 -9.07
C GLY A 68 -9.56 14.77 -7.69
N ARG A 69 -9.20 14.06 -6.61
CA ARG A 69 -9.25 14.60 -5.24
C ARG A 69 -8.20 15.69 -5.01
N ILE A 70 -6.96 15.49 -5.47
CA ILE A 70 -5.89 16.50 -5.40
C ILE A 70 -6.30 17.75 -6.17
N THR A 71 -6.80 17.58 -7.40
CA THR A 71 -7.27 18.68 -8.25
C THR A 71 -8.33 19.52 -7.54
N ARG A 72 -9.36 18.89 -6.94
CA ARG A 72 -10.40 19.62 -6.18
C ARG A 72 -9.82 20.41 -5.02
N MET A 73 -8.88 19.82 -4.27
CA MET A 73 -8.24 20.48 -3.14
C MET A 73 -7.42 21.71 -3.58
N VAL A 74 -6.61 21.56 -4.62
CA VAL A 74 -5.79 22.63 -5.18
C VAL A 74 -6.65 23.79 -5.66
N LEU A 75 -7.71 23.51 -6.43
CA LEU A 75 -8.61 24.57 -6.90
C LEU A 75 -9.33 25.27 -5.74
N LEU A 76 -9.70 24.55 -4.68
CA LEU A 76 -10.28 25.14 -3.48
C LEU A 76 -9.27 26.04 -2.74
N MET A 77 -8.02 25.61 -2.60
CA MET A 77 -6.95 26.40 -1.98
C MET A 77 -6.69 27.69 -2.77
N HIS A 78 -6.60 27.59 -4.10
CA HIS A 78 -6.41 28.75 -4.97
C HIS A 78 -7.58 29.74 -4.85
N ARG A 79 -8.84 29.25 -4.89
CA ARG A 79 -10.04 30.09 -4.68
C ARG A 79 -10.08 30.75 -3.31
N ARG A 80 -9.46 30.16 -2.28
CA ARG A 80 -9.31 30.74 -0.94
C ARG A 80 -8.15 31.74 -0.85
N GLY A 81 -7.53 32.09 -1.97
CA GLY A 81 -6.47 33.11 -2.05
C GLY A 81 -5.05 32.57 -1.82
N ARG A 82 -4.86 31.24 -1.76
CA ARG A 82 -3.51 30.67 -1.69
C ARG A 82 -2.82 30.82 -3.05
N SER A 83 -1.60 31.35 -3.04
CA SER A 83 -0.81 31.50 -4.27
C SER A 83 -0.37 30.14 -4.82
N TRP A 84 -0.14 30.08 -6.13
CA TRP A 84 0.44 28.90 -6.78
C TRP A 84 1.78 28.49 -6.18
N GLU A 85 2.59 29.45 -5.71
CA GLU A 85 3.86 29.19 -5.04
C GLU A 85 3.69 28.45 -3.71
N SER A 86 2.71 28.88 -2.91
CA SER A 86 2.38 28.21 -1.64
C SER A 86 1.83 26.80 -1.88
N ILE A 87 0.95 26.65 -2.88
CA ILE A 87 0.36 25.36 -3.25
C ILE A 87 1.44 24.42 -3.80
N GLY A 88 2.30 24.89 -4.70
CA GLY A 88 3.40 24.10 -5.27
C GLY A 88 4.32 23.56 -4.17
N ARG A 89 4.71 24.42 -3.22
CA ARG A 89 5.53 24.02 -2.07
C ARG A 89 4.90 22.89 -1.25
N GLU A 90 3.59 22.95 -0.98
CA GLU A 90 2.88 21.88 -0.26
C GLU A 90 2.79 20.57 -1.06
N LEU A 91 2.73 20.67 -2.39
CA LEU A 91 2.73 19.53 -3.30
C LEU A 91 4.13 18.98 -3.61
N GLY A 92 5.19 19.61 -3.09
CA GLY A 92 6.58 19.23 -3.39
C GLY A 92 7.02 19.54 -4.83
N ILE A 93 6.37 20.50 -5.49
CA ILE A 93 6.66 20.95 -6.86
C ILE A 93 6.88 22.48 -6.90
N THR A 94 7.34 23.02 -8.03
CA THR A 94 7.42 24.47 -8.19
C THR A 94 6.02 25.09 -8.31
N GLY A 95 5.87 26.35 -7.89
CA GLY A 95 4.61 27.07 -8.07
C GLY A 95 4.20 27.18 -9.53
N GLU A 96 5.16 27.34 -10.43
CA GLU A 96 4.91 27.34 -11.88
C GLU A 96 4.36 26.00 -12.37
N ALA A 97 4.93 24.87 -11.93
CA ALA A 97 4.42 23.54 -12.28
C ALA A 97 2.98 23.34 -11.78
N ALA A 98 2.68 23.81 -10.56
CA ALA A 98 1.32 23.80 -10.03
C ALA A 98 0.37 24.64 -10.89
N ARG A 99 0.78 25.87 -11.26
CA ARG A 99 -0.01 26.77 -12.12
C ARG A 99 -0.30 26.13 -13.48
N LEU A 100 0.71 25.61 -14.16
CA LEU A 100 0.57 24.98 -15.49
C LEU A 100 -0.36 23.78 -15.45
N ARG A 101 -0.29 22.96 -14.39
CA ARG A 101 -1.12 21.76 -14.24
C ARG A 101 -2.58 22.11 -13.96
N TYR A 102 -2.83 23.02 -13.02
CA TYR A 102 -4.16 23.20 -12.43
C TYR A 102 -4.92 24.43 -12.92
N ALA A 103 -4.25 25.51 -13.38
CA ALA A 103 -4.95 26.73 -13.79
C ALA A 103 -5.92 26.50 -14.97
N LYS A 104 -5.57 25.62 -15.92
CA LYS A 104 -6.44 25.25 -17.04
C LYS A 104 -7.72 24.49 -16.64
N LEU A 105 -7.77 23.96 -15.41
CA LEU A 105 -8.89 23.20 -14.87
C LEU A 105 -9.85 24.08 -14.06
N GLU A 106 -9.51 25.35 -13.85
CA GLU A 106 -10.32 26.34 -13.17
C GLU A 106 -11.46 26.78 -14.10
N LYS A 107 -12.58 26.03 -14.12
CA LYS A 107 -13.75 26.42 -14.93
C LYS A 107 -14.33 27.75 -14.44
N PRO A 108 -14.77 28.66 -15.33
CA PRO A 108 -15.55 29.81 -14.95
C PRO A 108 -16.91 29.33 -14.41
N GLN A 109 -17.27 29.76 -13.20
CA GLN A 109 -18.62 29.57 -12.69
C GLN A 109 -19.56 30.44 -13.54
N ARG A 110 -20.36 29.83 -14.42
CA ARG A 110 -21.55 30.50 -14.94
C ARG A 110 -22.53 30.61 -13.77
N HIS A 111 -22.71 31.83 -13.28
CA HIS A 111 -23.81 32.20 -12.39
C HIS A 111 -25.14 32.16 -13.15
#